data_AF-A0A522A594-F1
#
_entry.id   AF-A0A522A594-F1
#
_cell.length_a   1.000
_cell.length_b   1.000
_cell.length_c   1.000
_cell.angle_alpha   90.00
_cell.angle_beta   90.00
_cell.angle_gamma   90.00
#
_symmetry.space_group_name_H-M   'P 1'
#
loop_
_entity.id
_entity.type
_entity.pdbx_description
1 polymer ?
#
loop_
_entity_poly.entity_id
_entity_poly.type
_entity_poly.pdbx_seq_one_letter_code
_entity_poly.pdbx_strand_id
1 'polypeptide(L)'
;MLSLIRWIIARYKPKKELTPEQKVTALLHALRQASPDELGGVLAVAMQAKKTLDTTRLIETPFPADILDGHTPLDEAGRARLEKYVRDMERFRRICLSEGTILTASVANGIETWIVTFLTLTLPAMAEGRELWAFLLRGEPNVEAAYRFMVRRDLTDVERDYLTYRPRILLVE
;
A
#
# COMPACT_ATOMS: atom_id res chain seq x y z
N MET A 1 -35.09 -23.89 2.89
CA MET A 1 -35.31 -22.70 2.03
C MET A 1 -34.82 -21.40 2.68
N LEU A 2 -35.21 -21.09 3.92
CA LEU A 2 -34.72 -19.90 4.67
C LEU A 2 -33.19 -19.85 4.91
N SER A 3 -32.53 -21.00 5.04
CA SER A 3 -31.07 -21.11 5.18
C SER A 3 -30.30 -20.72 3.92
N LEU A 4 -30.83 -21.08 2.75
CA LEU A 4 -30.24 -20.75 1.44
C LEU A 4 -30.37 -19.24 1.16
N ILE A 5 -31.54 -18.66 1.48
CA ILE A 5 -31.78 -17.22 1.35
C ILE A 5 -30.90 -16.41 2.31
N ARG A 6 -30.72 -16.87 3.58
CA ARG A 6 -29.79 -16.23 4.52
C ARG A 6 -28.33 -16.32 4.06
N TRP A 7 -27.92 -17.44 3.48
CA TRP A 7 -26.57 -17.61 2.94
C TRP A 7 -26.31 -16.70 1.73
N ILE A 8 -27.28 -16.60 0.81
CA ILE A 8 -27.22 -15.67 -0.33
C ILE A 8 -27.19 -14.22 0.17
N ILE A 9 -28.08 -13.82 1.09
CA ILE A 9 -28.08 -12.46 1.66
C ILE A 9 -26.77 -12.15 2.39
N ALA A 10 -26.17 -13.11 3.11
CA ALA A 10 -24.87 -12.92 3.75
C ALA A 10 -23.73 -12.79 2.73
N ARG A 11 -23.83 -13.48 1.58
CA ARG A 11 -22.85 -13.46 0.49
C ARG A 11 -22.96 -12.20 -0.38
N TYR A 12 -24.16 -11.62 -0.49
CA TYR A 12 -24.44 -10.38 -1.24
C TYR A 12 -24.58 -9.14 -0.36
N LYS A 13 -24.50 -9.26 0.98
CA LYS A 13 -24.35 -8.10 1.84
C LYS A 13 -23.04 -7.42 1.45
N PRO A 14 -23.07 -6.15 1.01
CA PRO A 14 -21.83 -5.43 0.77
C PRO A 14 -21.04 -5.48 2.07
N LYS A 15 -19.84 -6.09 2.02
CA LYS A 15 -18.88 -5.94 3.13
C LYS A 15 -18.79 -4.43 3.37
N LYS A 16 -19.13 -4.00 4.59
CA LYS A 16 -19.04 -2.58 4.96
C LYS A 16 -17.65 -2.10 4.57
N GLU A 17 -17.58 -1.18 3.62
CA GLU A 17 -16.32 -0.61 3.20
C GLU A 17 -15.75 0.18 4.38
N LEU A 18 -14.50 -0.09 4.72
CA LEU A 18 -13.83 0.58 5.82
C LEU A 18 -13.67 2.07 5.46
N THR A 19 -13.91 2.96 6.42
CA THR A 19 -13.56 4.37 6.26
C THR A 19 -12.04 4.52 6.12
N PRO A 20 -11.53 5.64 5.57
CA PRO A 20 -10.10 5.91 5.52
C PRO A 20 -9.39 5.68 6.87
N GLU A 21 -9.95 6.20 7.96
CA GLU A 21 -9.41 6.07 9.31
C GLU A 21 -9.38 4.60 9.76
N GLN A 22 -10.42 3.84 9.42
CA GLN A 22 -10.47 2.40 9.72
C GLN A 22 -9.44 1.60 8.93
N LYS A 23 -9.18 1.95 7.66
CA LYS A 23 -8.11 1.33 6.85
C LYS A 23 -6.73 1.59 7.46
N VAL A 24 -6.47 2.84 7.85
CA VAL A 24 -5.22 3.24 8.54
C VAL A 24 -5.05 2.48 9.85
N THR A 25 -6.08 2.48 10.70
CA THR A 25 -6.06 1.81 12.00
C THR A 25 -5.82 0.31 11.86
N ALA A 26 -6.50 -0.34 10.91
CA ALA A 26 -6.36 -1.77 10.69
C ALA A 26 -4.93 -2.17 10.28
N LEU A 27 -4.31 -1.41 9.37
CA LEU A 27 -2.94 -1.68 8.94
C LEU A 27 -1.94 -1.41 10.06
N LEU A 28 -2.05 -0.28 10.77
CA LEU A 28 -1.19 0.01 11.94
C LEU A 28 -1.30 -1.08 13.01
N HIS A 29 -2.51 -1.56 13.30
CA HIS A 29 -2.70 -2.67 14.23
C HIS A 29 -1.96 -3.94 13.78
N ALA A 30 -2.04 -4.31 12.50
CA ALA A 30 -1.31 -5.44 11.96
C ALA A 30 0.21 -5.26 12.05
N LEU A 31 0.73 -4.07 11.73
CA LEU A 31 2.16 -3.76 11.78
C LEU A 31 2.72 -3.78 13.21
N ARG A 32 1.95 -3.30 14.20
CA ARG A 32 2.34 -3.31 15.62
C ARG A 32 2.54 -4.73 16.18
N GLN A 33 1.89 -5.73 15.58
CA GLN A 33 1.99 -7.14 15.98
C GLN A 33 3.04 -7.92 15.19
N ALA A 34 3.58 -7.34 14.12
CA ALA A 34 4.49 -8.01 13.21
C ALA A 34 5.94 -8.04 13.75
N SER A 35 6.63 -9.14 13.47
CA SER A 35 8.07 -9.28 13.67
C SER A 35 8.87 -8.51 12.60
N PRO A 36 10.17 -8.23 12.82
CA PRO A 36 11.01 -7.54 11.82
C PRO A 36 11.08 -8.24 10.45
N ASP A 37 11.01 -9.57 10.41
CA ASP A 37 11.05 -10.34 9.14
C ASP A 37 9.74 -10.16 8.35
N GLU A 38 8.61 -10.16 9.04
CA GLU A 38 7.29 -9.89 8.44
C GLU A 38 7.20 -8.44 7.94
N LEU A 39 7.73 -7.48 8.71
CA LEU A 39 7.83 -6.08 8.28
C LEU A 39 8.69 -5.92 7.02
N GLY A 40 9.81 -6.64 6.93
CA GLY A 40 10.64 -6.71 5.73
C GLY A 40 9.85 -7.24 4.53
N GLY A 41 9.00 -8.25 4.75
CA GLY A 41 8.06 -8.76 3.76
C GLY A 41 7.05 -7.71 3.29
N VAL A 42 6.40 -6.99 4.22
CA VAL A 42 5.44 -5.91 3.89
C VAL A 42 6.12 -4.80 3.09
N LEU A 43 7.32 -4.40 3.49
CA LEU A 43 8.08 -3.37 2.77
C LEU A 43 8.47 -3.84 1.36
N ALA A 44 8.92 -5.09 1.21
CA ALA A 44 9.28 -5.67 -0.08
C ALA A 44 8.11 -5.70 -1.06
N VAL A 45 6.92 -6.12 -0.61
CA VAL A 45 5.72 -6.14 -1.47
C VAL A 45 5.23 -4.73 -1.81
N ALA A 46 5.34 -3.76 -0.88
CA ALA A 46 5.02 -2.36 -1.15
C ALA A 46 5.94 -1.79 -2.25
N MET A 47 7.25 -2.06 -2.18
CA MET A 47 8.20 -1.60 -3.20
C MET A 47 7.96 -2.28 -4.56
N GLN A 48 7.64 -3.58 -4.56
CA GLN A 48 7.22 -4.29 -5.77
C GLN A 48 5.97 -3.68 -6.39
N ALA A 49 4.96 -3.33 -5.58
CA ALA A 49 3.76 -2.68 -6.07
C ALA A 49 4.08 -1.33 -6.72
N LYS A 50 4.94 -0.51 -6.10
CA LYS A 50 5.38 0.76 -6.70
C LYS A 50 6.05 0.54 -8.06
N LYS A 51 7.01 -0.40 -8.14
CA LYS A 51 7.67 -0.75 -9.40
C LYS A 51 6.66 -1.19 -10.46
N THR A 52 5.70 -2.05 -10.10
CA THR A 52 4.64 -2.49 -11.02
C THR A 52 3.81 -1.30 -11.53
N LEU A 53 3.42 -0.38 -10.64
CA LEU A 53 2.66 0.81 -11.03
C LEU A 53 3.44 1.70 -12.02
N ASP A 54 4.72 1.96 -11.73
CA ASP A 54 5.59 2.80 -12.57
C ASP A 54 5.82 2.18 -13.96
N THR A 55 6.03 0.86 -14.00
CA THR A 55 6.41 0.14 -15.24
C THR A 55 5.22 -0.16 -16.15
N THR A 56 4.06 -0.48 -15.59
CA THR A 56 2.92 -0.98 -16.37
C THR A 56 2.00 0.14 -16.85
N ARG A 57 1.98 1.30 -16.17
CA ARG A 57 1.08 2.42 -16.48
C ARG A 57 -0.40 2.01 -16.54
N LEU A 58 -0.78 0.94 -15.82
CA LEU A 58 -2.17 0.46 -15.74
C LEU A 58 -3.08 1.40 -14.94
N ILE A 59 -2.48 2.32 -14.19
CA ILE A 59 -3.14 3.49 -13.63
C ILE A 59 -2.75 4.68 -14.50
N GLU A 60 -3.75 5.35 -15.11
CA GLU A 60 -3.53 6.52 -15.96
C GLU A 60 -2.96 7.70 -15.18
N THR A 61 -3.39 7.86 -13.94
CA THR A 61 -2.90 8.90 -13.04
C THR A 61 -1.45 8.58 -12.66
N PRO A 62 -0.49 9.50 -12.86
CA PRO A 62 0.90 9.28 -12.45
C PRO A 62 1.03 9.09 -10.93
N PHE A 63 2.04 8.31 -10.51
CA PHE A 63 2.38 8.17 -9.11
C PHE A 63 2.78 9.54 -8.52
N PRO A 64 2.15 10.01 -7.42
CA PRO A 64 2.31 11.38 -6.91
C PRO A 64 3.59 11.55 -6.08
N ALA A 65 4.76 11.36 -6.69
CA ALA A 65 6.06 11.44 -6.02
C ALA A 65 6.34 12.83 -5.42
N ASP A 66 5.87 13.88 -6.08
CA ASP A 66 5.97 15.30 -5.67
C ASP A 66 5.18 15.64 -4.39
N ILE A 67 4.21 14.81 -4.01
CA ILE A 67 3.52 14.95 -2.71
C ILE A 67 4.32 14.24 -1.61
N LEU A 68 4.99 13.14 -1.96
CA LEU A 68 5.73 12.32 -1.00
C LEU A 68 7.12 12.87 -0.68
N ASP A 69 7.70 13.68 -1.55
CA ASP A 69 9.01 14.30 -1.34
C ASP A 69 8.99 15.41 -0.27
N GLY A 70 7.81 15.97 0.04
CA GLY A 70 7.62 17.03 1.02
C GLY A 70 7.99 18.43 0.52
N HIS A 71 8.29 18.61 -0.77
CA HIS A 71 8.64 19.92 -1.34
C HIS A 71 7.41 20.81 -1.58
N THR A 72 6.24 20.23 -1.76
CA THR A 72 4.98 20.97 -1.97
C THR A 72 3.98 20.67 -0.85
N PRO A 73 3.48 21.69 -0.12
CA PRO A 73 2.38 21.51 0.83
C PRO A 73 1.14 20.92 0.12
N LEU A 74 0.42 20.02 0.80
CA LEU A 74 -0.79 19.42 0.24
C LEU A 74 -1.96 20.42 0.30
N ASP A 75 -2.15 21.14 -0.80
CA ASP A 75 -3.30 22.02 -1.02
C ASP A 75 -4.57 21.25 -1.45
N GLU A 76 -5.66 21.97 -1.74
CA GLU A 76 -6.93 21.37 -2.16
C GLU A 76 -6.80 20.60 -3.49
N ALA A 77 -6.04 21.13 -4.44
CA ALA A 77 -5.80 20.49 -5.73
C ALA A 77 -4.98 19.19 -5.57
N GLY A 78 -3.93 19.23 -4.74
CA GLY A 78 -3.12 18.07 -4.39
C GLY A 78 -3.94 17.00 -3.67
N ARG A 79 -4.83 17.41 -2.75
CA ARG A 79 -5.77 16.51 -2.07
C ARG A 79 -6.72 15.82 -3.05
N ALA A 80 -7.34 16.58 -3.96
CA ALA A 80 -8.23 16.02 -4.97
C ALA A 80 -7.50 15.05 -5.92
N ARG A 81 -6.25 15.37 -6.30
CA ARG A 81 -5.38 14.48 -7.10
C ARG A 81 -5.08 13.19 -6.34
N LEU A 82 -4.76 13.29 -5.06
CA LEU A 82 -4.43 12.17 -4.21
C LEU A 82 -5.63 11.24 -3.99
N GLU A 83 -6.80 11.80 -3.72
CA GLU A 83 -8.05 11.04 -3.60
C GLU A 83 -8.41 10.33 -4.91
N LYS A 84 -8.22 10.98 -6.06
CA LYS A 84 -8.39 10.32 -7.36
C LYS A 84 -7.41 9.15 -7.50
N TYR A 85 -6.14 9.37 -7.18
CA TYR A 85 -5.11 8.34 -7.25
C TYR A 85 -5.45 7.13 -6.37
N VAL A 86 -5.88 7.36 -5.13
CA VAL A 86 -6.32 6.30 -4.21
C VAL A 86 -7.48 5.50 -4.80
N ARG A 87 -8.50 6.15 -5.37
CA ARG A 87 -9.63 5.44 -6.02
C ARG A 87 -9.15 4.57 -7.18
N ASP A 88 -8.22 5.08 -8.00
CA ASP A 88 -7.65 4.33 -9.11
C ASP A 88 -6.84 3.11 -8.60
N MET A 89 -6.08 3.27 -7.52
CA MET A 89 -5.35 2.18 -6.85
C MET A 89 -6.29 1.13 -6.25
N GLU A 90 -7.39 1.54 -5.61
CA GLU A 90 -8.39 0.62 -5.07
C GLU A 90 -9.07 -0.20 -6.17
N ARG A 91 -9.36 0.43 -7.31
CA ARG A 91 -9.85 -0.28 -8.51
C ARG A 91 -8.81 -1.28 -9.00
N PHE A 92 -7.56 -0.87 -9.15
CA PHE A 92 -6.49 -1.77 -9.61
C PHE A 92 -6.26 -2.93 -8.64
N ARG A 93 -6.26 -2.68 -7.32
CA ARG A 93 -6.17 -3.71 -6.29
C ARG A 93 -7.28 -4.76 -6.43
N ARG A 94 -8.53 -4.34 -6.69
CA ARG A 94 -9.64 -5.27 -6.92
C ARG A 94 -9.42 -6.15 -8.15
N ILE A 95 -8.86 -5.60 -9.23
CA ILE A 95 -8.50 -6.36 -10.43
C ILE A 95 -7.45 -7.42 -10.06
N CYS A 96 -6.35 -7.02 -9.42
CA CYS A 96 -5.30 -7.94 -8.99
C CYS A 96 -5.80 -9.08 -8.09
N LEU A 97 -6.70 -8.77 -7.15
CA LEU A 97 -7.34 -9.78 -6.29
C LEU A 97 -8.27 -10.71 -7.06
N SER A 98 -8.95 -10.21 -8.10
CA SER A 98 -9.84 -11.03 -8.93
C SER A 98 -9.11 -11.98 -9.87
N GLU A 99 -7.90 -11.61 -10.33
CA GLU A 99 -7.05 -12.47 -11.16
C GLU A 99 -6.47 -13.65 -10.38
N GLY A 100 -6.27 -13.49 -9.06
CA GLY A 100 -6.03 -14.61 -8.15
C GLY A 100 -4.69 -15.35 -8.32
N THR A 101 -3.70 -14.76 -8.99
CA THR A 101 -2.34 -15.31 -9.08
C THR A 101 -1.50 -14.91 -7.87
N ILE A 102 -0.42 -15.65 -7.57
CA ILE A 102 0.51 -15.30 -6.48
C ILE A 102 1.12 -13.91 -6.71
N LEU A 103 1.48 -13.60 -7.96
CA LEU A 103 2.07 -12.31 -8.34
C LEU A 103 1.07 -11.16 -8.15
N THR A 104 -0.17 -11.35 -8.60
CA THR A 104 -1.21 -10.32 -8.48
C THR A 104 -1.66 -10.14 -7.03
N ALA A 105 -1.66 -11.21 -6.22
CA ALA A 105 -1.91 -11.12 -4.78
C ALA A 105 -0.81 -10.35 -4.05
N SER A 106 0.46 -10.58 -4.37
CA SER A 106 1.59 -9.84 -3.80
C SER A 106 1.51 -8.34 -4.15
N VAL A 107 1.23 -8.03 -5.41
CA VAL A 107 1.02 -6.64 -5.86
C VAL A 107 -0.18 -6.01 -5.15
N ALA A 108 -1.30 -6.73 -4.99
CA ALA A 108 -2.47 -6.24 -4.29
C ALA A 108 -2.19 -5.89 -2.82
N ASN A 109 -1.36 -6.69 -2.14
CA ASN A 109 -0.94 -6.43 -0.76
C ASN A 109 -0.03 -5.19 -0.69
N GLY A 110 0.93 -5.05 -1.61
CA GLY A 110 1.77 -3.86 -1.67
C GLY A 110 1.00 -2.58 -2.00
N ILE A 111 -0.04 -2.66 -2.84
CA ILE A 111 -0.93 -1.53 -3.14
C ILE A 111 -1.66 -1.06 -1.88
N GLU A 112 -2.03 -1.95 -0.96
CA GLU A 112 -2.71 -1.59 0.28
C GLU A 112 -1.87 -0.67 1.17
N THR A 113 -0.57 -0.95 1.31
CA THR A 113 0.36 -0.08 2.05
C THR A 113 0.42 1.32 1.46
N TRP A 114 0.44 1.44 0.13
CA TRP A 114 0.42 2.73 -0.55
C TRP A 114 -0.91 3.46 -0.40
N ILE A 115 -2.04 2.77 -0.58
CA ILE A 115 -3.38 3.33 -0.35
C ILE A 115 -3.44 3.94 1.05
N VAL A 116 -3.05 3.18 2.07
CA VAL A 116 -3.07 3.67 3.45
C VAL A 116 -2.12 4.85 3.62
N THR A 117 -0.91 4.80 3.07
CA THR A 117 0.03 5.93 3.08
C THR A 117 -0.61 7.20 2.52
N PHE A 118 -1.23 7.13 1.34
CA PHE A 118 -1.87 8.28 0.73
C PHE A 118 -3.11 8.76 1.50
N LEU A 119 -3.90 7.83 2.06
CA LEU A 119 -5.03 8.19 2.91
C LEU A 119 -4.57 8.99 4.14
N THR A 120 -3.47 8.60 4.81
CA THR A 120 -2.97 9.37 5.96
C THR A 120 -2.63 10.82 5.63
N LEU A 121 -2.16 11.10 4.41
CA LEU A 121 -1.86 12.47 3.96
C LEU A 121 -3.13 13.29 3.71
N THR A 122 -4.26 12.64 3.40
CA THR A 122 -5.57 13.31 3.27
C THR A 122 -6.27 13.52 4.61
N LEU A 123 -5.84 12.84 5.67
CA LEU A 123 -6.43 12.99 7.00
C LEU A 123 -5.75 14.14 7.76
N PRO A 124 -6.41 14.74 8.78
CA PRO A 124 -5.77 15.71 9.67
C PRO A 124 -4.56 15.15 10.43
N ALA A 125 -4.40 13.82 10.43
CA ALA A 125 -3.52 13.08 11.31
C ALA A 125 -2.30 12.54 10.55
N MET A 126 -1.27 13.38 10.44
CA MET A 126 0.02 12.99 9.84
C MET A 126 0.82 12.02 10.73
N ALA A 127 0.53 11.96 12.02
CA ALA A 127 1.26 11.14 12.99
C ALA A 127 1.16 9.64 12.66
N GLU A 128 0.00 9.18 12.20
CA GLU A 128 -0.27 7.80 11.81
C GLU A 128 0.52 7.41 10.56
N GLY A 129 0.69 8.33 9.61
CA GLY A 129 1.55 8.13 8.45
C GLY A 129 3.01 7.97 8.86
N ARG A 130 3.49 8.79 9.80
CA ARG A 130 4.85 8.69 10.35
C ARG A 130 5.04 7.39 11.12
N GLU A 131 4.09 7.02 11.97
CA GLU A 131 4.13 5.77 12.73
C GLU A 131 4.17 4.55 11.79
N LEU A 132 3.34 4.54 10.74
CA LEU A 132 3.32 3.46 9.73
C LEU A 132 4.69 3.25 9.12
N TRP A 133 5.34 4.32 8.64
CA TRP A 133 6.67 4.21 8.03
C TRP A 133 7.75 3.92 9.07
N ALA A 134 7.64 4.42 10.30
CA ALA A 134 8.54 4.09 11.39
C ALA A 134 8.50 2.58 11.74
N PHE A 135 7.33 1.92 11.66
CA PHE A 135 7.26 0.46 11.80
C PHE A 135 7.92 -0.26 10.63
N LEU A 136 7.58 0.11 9.39
CA LEU A 136 8.12 -0.55 8.20
C LEU A 136 9.64 -0.46 8.12
N LEU A 137 10.23 0.66 8.53
CA LEU A 137 11.68 0.86 8.56
C LEU A 137 12.40 -0.10 9.54
N ARG A 138 11.73 -0.63 10.57
CA ARG A 138 12.33 -1.65 11.45
C ARG A 138 12.61 -2.96 10.72
N GLY A 139 11.89 -3.23 9.63
CA GLY A 139 12.09 -4.41 8.78
C GLY A 139 13.10 -4.19 7.65
N GLU A 140 13.66 -3.00 7.50
CA GLU A 140 14.58 -2.66 6.40
C GLU A 140 15.78 -3.60 6.27
N PRO A 141 16.46 -4.06 7.35
CA PRO A 141 17.55 -5.03 7.23
C PRO A 141 17.15 -6.35 6.54
N ASN A 142 15.86 -6.69 6.56
CA ASN A 142 15.32 -7.94 6.02
C ASN A 142 14.66 -7.77 4.64
N VAL A 143 14.50 -6.55 4.15
CA VAL A 143 13.72 -6.26 2.94
C VAL A 143 14.30 -6.94 1.70
N GLU A 144 15.63 -6.93 1.58
CA GLU A 144 16.30 -7.51 0.41
C GLU A 144 16.13 -9.03 0.37
N ALA A 145 16.32 -9.70 1.51
CA ALA A 145 16.12 -11.14 1.64
C ALA A 145 14.67 -11.53 1.34
N ALA A 146 13.70 -10.78 1.87
CA ALA A 146 12.27 -10.99 1.60
C ALA A 146 11.94 -10.81 0.12
N TYR A 147 12.50 -9.79 -0.53
CA TYR A 147 12.28 -9.55 -1.96
C TYR A 147 12.92 -10.65 -2.82
N ARG A 148 14.15 -11.08 -2.53
CA ARG A 148 14.80 -12.21 -3.22
C ARG A 148 13.97 -13.49 -3.10
N PHE A 149 13.42 -13.77 -1.92
CA PHE A 149 12.52 -14.90 -1.71
C PHE A 149 11.28 -14.83 -2.60
N MET A 150 10.68 -13.64 -2.74
CA MET A 150 9.52 -13.42 -3.60
C MET A 150 9.83 -13.61 -5.10
N VAL A 151 10.93 -13.06 -5.60
CA VAL A 151 11.27 -13.13 -7.05
C VAL A 151 12.04 -14.39 -7.45
N ARG A 152 12.60 -15.12 -6.48
CA ARG A 152 13.37 -16.36 -6.67
C ARG A 152 14.57 -16.21 -7.63
N ARG A 153 15.20 -15.04 -7.62
CA ARG A 153 16.40 -14.71 -8.40
C ARG A 153 17.19 -13.59 -7.73
N ASP A 154 18.38 -13.34 -8.27
CA ASP A 154 19.15 -12.16 -7.91
C ASP A 154 18.46 -10.87 -8.37
N LEU A 155 18.65 -9.84 -7.55
CA LEU A 155 18.12 -8.50 -7.78
C LEU A 155 18.92 -7.76 -8.83
N THR A 156 18.22 -7.06 -9.72
CA THR A 156 18.86 -6.06 -10.58
C THR A 156 19.13 -4.77 -9.81
N ASP A 157 20.01 -3.91 -10.34
CA ASP A 157 20.29 -2.60 -9.72
C ASP A 157 19.04 -1.74 -9.62
N VAL A 158 18.21 -1.75 -10.66
CA VAL A 158 16.90 -1.08 -10.66
C VAL A 158 16.03 -1.55 -9.50
N GLU A 159 16.02 -2.85 -9.19
CA GLU A 159 15.23 -3.35 -8.06
C GLU A 159 15.79 -2.92 -6.72
N ARG A 160 17.11 -2.91 -6.57
CA ARG A 160 17.76 -2.38 -5.37
C ARG A 160 17.41 -0.91 -5.18
N ASP A 161 17.43 -0.10 -6.24
CA ASP A 161 17.03 1.30 -6.18
C ASP A 161 15.58 1.44 -5.70
N TYR A 162 14.66 0.63 -6.24
CA TYR A 162 13.27 0.62 -5.77
C TYR A 162 13.12 0.23 -4.29
N LEU A 163 13.94 -0.70 -3.79
CA LEU A 163 13.92 -1.10 -2.39
C LEU A 163 14.35 0.02 -1.42
N THR A 164 15.01 1.07 -1.91
CA THR A 164 15.38 2.26 -1.12
C THR A 164 14.31 3.33 -1.06
N TYR A 165 13.22 3.21 -1.83
CA TYR A 165 12.22 4.28 -1.94
C TYR A 165 11.44 4.49 -0.64
N ARG A 166 11.35 5.74 -0.16
CA ARG A 166 10.58 6.13 1.04
C ARG A 166 9.85 7.47 0.83
N PRO A 167 8.67 7.68 1.45
CA PRO A 167 7.98 8.98 1.44
C PRO A 167 8.61 9.93 2.44
N ARG A 168 9.46 10.83 1.96
CA ARG A 168 10.27 11.75 2.77
C ARG A 168 9.42 12.62 3.70
N ILE A 169 8.25 13.07 3.27
CA ILE A 169 7.34 13.89 4.08
C ILE A 169 6.91 13.21 5.40
N LEU A 170 6.96 11.88 5.46
CA LEU A 170 6.62 11.09 6.65
C LEU A 170 7.84 10.69 7.49
N LEU A 171 9.04 11.09 7.09
CA LEU A 171 10.30 10.76 7.77
C LEU A 171 10.95 11.95 8.50
N VAL A 172 10.48 13.18 8.23
CA VAL A 172 11.00 14.39 8.87
C VAL A 172 10.18 14.66 10.12
N GLU A 173 10.83 14.88 11.27
CA GLU A 173 10.17 15.31 12.52
C GLU A 173 9.68 16.77 12.43
#